data_AF-A0A8I5KWR8-F1
#
_entry.id   AF-A0A8I5KWR8-F1
#
_cell.length_a   1.000
_cell.length_b   1.000
_cell.length_c   1.000
_cell.angle_alpha   90.00
_cell.angle_beta   90.00
_cell.angle_gamma   90.00
#
_symmetry.space_group_name_H-M   'P 1'
#
loop_
_entity.id
_entity.type
_entity.pdbx_description
1 polymer ?
#
loop_
_entity_poly.entity_id
_entity_poly.type
_entity_poly.pdbx_seq_one_letter_code
_entity_poly.pdbx_strand_id
1 'polypeptide(L)'
;MAKPYEFNWQKEVPSFLQEGAVFDRYEEESFVFEPNCLFKVDEFGFFLTWRSEGKEGQVLECSLINSIRSGAIPKDPKILAALEAVGKSENDLEGRIVCVCSGTDLVNISFTYMVAENPEVTKQWVEGLRSIIHNFRANNVSPMTCLKKHWMKLAFMTNTNGKIPVRSITRTFASGKTEKVIFQALKELGLPSGKNDEIEPTAFSYEKFYELTQKICPRTDIEDLFKKINGDKTDYLTVDQLVSFLNEHQRDPRLNEILFPFYDAKRAMQIIEMYEPDEDLKKKGLISSDGFCRYLMSDENAPVFLDRLELYQEMDHPLAHYFISSSHNTYLTGRQFGGKSSVEMYRQVLLAGCRCVELDCWDGKGEDQEPIITHGKAMCTDILFKDVIQAIKETAFVTSEYPVILSFENHCSKYQQYKMSKYCEDLFGDLLLKQALESHPLEPGRALPSPNDLKRKILIKNKRLKPEVEKRKFYHLRLFTSHI
;
A
#
# COMPACT_ATOMS: atom_id res chain seq x y z
N MET A 1 -31.40 13.94 -10.16
CA MET A 1 -30.33 14.14 -11.17
C MET A 1 -29.05 13.49 -10.67
N ALA A 2 -28.40 12.69 -11.51
CA ALA A 2 -27.07 12.13 -11.21
C ALA A 2 -26.07 13.26 -10.90
N LYS A 3 -25.28 13.10 -9.84
CA LYS A 3 -24.28 14.10 -9.43
C LYS A 3 -22.93 13.82 -10.09
N PRO A 4 -22.08 14.84 -10.27
CA PRO A 4 -20.66 14.62 -10.53
C PRO A 4 -20.06 13.70 -9.47
N TYR A 5 -19.27 12.72 -9.93
CA TYR A 5 -18.55 11.84 -9.03
C TYR A 5 -17.16 12.44 -8.77
N GLU A 6 -16.86 12.71 -7.50
CA GLU A 6 -15.55 13.22 -7.08
C GLU A 6 -14.79 12.12 -6.34
N PHE A 7 -13.89 11.44 -7.05
CA PHE A 7 -12.97 10.51 -6.42
C PHE A 7 -11.73 11.23 -5.90
N ASN A 8 -11.79 11.74 -4.67
CA ASN A 8 -10.62 12.37 -4.07
C ASN A 8 -9.63 11.31 -3.56
N TRP A 9 -8.80 10.77 -4.45
CA TRP A 9 -7.70 9.89 -4.07
C TRP A 9 -6.43 10.65 -3.70
N GLN A 10 -6.33 11.95 -4.01
CA GLN A 10 -5.13 12.72 -3.77
C GLN A 10 -4.95 13.01 -2.28
N LYS A 11 -3.78 12.69 -1.76
CA LYS A 11 -3.34 13.15 -0.44
C LYS A 11 -2.41 14.32 -0.64
N GLU A 12 -2.54 15.34 0.21
CA GLU A 12 -1.60 16.46 0.21
C GLU A 12 -0.20 15.94 0.53
N VAL A 13 0.75 16.18 -0.38
CA VAL A 13 2.16 15.83 -0.19
C VAL A 13 2.85 17.02 0.47
N PRO A 14 3.40 16.86 1.69
CA PRO A 14 4.12 17.93 2.38
C PRO A 14 5.19 18.58 1.49
N SER A 15 5.26 19.92 1.49
CA SER A 15 6.13 20.67 0.57
C SER A 15 7.60 20.25 0.67
N PHE A 16 8.10 19.98 1.88
CA PHE A 16 9.48 19.55 2.10
C PHE A 16 9.83 18.20 1.43
N LEU A 17 8.84 17.32 1.21
CA LEU A 17 9.05 16.09 0.45
C LEU A 17 9.18 16.37 -1.05
N GLN A 18 8.48 17.38 -1.56
CA GLN A 18 8.56 17.80 -2.97
C GLN A 18 9.83 18.63 -3.26
N GLU A 19 10.18 19.53 -2.35
CA GLU A 19 11.44 20.29 -2.36
C GLU A 19 12.62 19.31 -2.35
N GLY A 20 12.53 18.29 -1.49
CA GLY A 20 13.49 17.21 -1.35
C GLY A 20 14.57 17.48 -0.33
N ALA A 21 15.30 16.42 0.03
CA ALA A 21 16.47 16.50 0.89
C ALA A 21 17.53 15.49 0.46
N VAL A 22 18.77 15.76 0.84
CA VAL A 22 19.93 14.92 0.49
C VAL A 22 20.14 13.88 1.57
N PHE A 23 20.28 12.61 1.16
CA PHE A 23 20.56 11.48 2.03
C PHE A 23 21.69 10.64 1.46
N ASP A 24 22.41 9.91 2.31
CA ASP A 24 23.17 8.75 1.84
C ASP A 24 22.26 7.53 1.87
N ARG A 25 22.22 6.79 0.78
CA ARG A 25 21.39 5.59 0.67
C ARG A 25 22.24 4.34 0.83
N TYR A 26 21.71 3.34 1.53
CA TYR A 26 22.25 1.99 1.47
C TYR A 26 21.21 0.89 1.49
N GLU A 27 21.63 -0.30 1.06
CA GLU A 27 20.88 -1.55 1.14
C GLU A 27 21.81 -2.66 1.66
N GLU A 28 21.37 -3.37 2.70
CA GLU A 28 22.21 -4.38 3.36
C GLU A 28 22.32 -5.68 2.54
N GLU A 29 21.23 -6.14 1.91
CA GLU A 29 21.23 -7.43 1.19
C GLU A 29 22.01 -7.38 -0.14
N SER A 30 21.96 -6.23 -0.82
CA SER A 30 22.61 -6.02 -2.13
C SER A 30 23.99 -5.35 -2.02
N PHE A 31 24.39 -4.93 -0.81
CA PHE A 31 25.61 -4.17 -0.55
C PHE A 31 25.74 -2.91 -1.41
N VAL A 32 24.62 -2.22 -1.63
CA VAL A 32 24.59 -0.95 -2.35
C VAL A 32 24.81 0.19 -1.37
N PHE A 33 25.71 1.10 -1.70
CA PHE A 33 25.89 2.38 -1.04
C PHE A 33 25.95 3.49 -2.10
N GLU A 34 25.15 4.53 -1.91
CA GLU A 34 25.05 5.67 -2.83
C GLU A 34 24.98 6.97 -2.02
N PRO A 35 26.08 7.75 -1.99
CA PRO A 35 26.11 8.98 -1.22
C PRO A 35 25.41 10.14 -1.94
N ASN A 36 25.00 11.16 -1.18
CA ASN A 36 24.48 12.43 -1.69
C ASN A 36 23.29 12.27 -2.67
N CYS A 37 22.37 11.36 -2.36
CA CYS A 37 21.14 11.17 -3.11
C CYS A 37 20.12 12.26 -2.77
N LEU A 38 19.69 13.05 -3.76
CA LEU A 38 18.56 13.97 -3.60
C LEU A 38 17.26 13.18 -3.70
N PHE A 39 16.61 12.92 -2.58
CA PHE A 39 15.30 12.27 -2.51
C PHE A 39 14.17 13.29 -2.65
N LYS A 40 13.12 12.93 -3.39
CA LYS A 40 11.90 13.72 -3.58
C LYS A 40 10.66 12.83 -3.70
N VAL A 41 9.51 13.37 -3.34
CA VAL A 41 8.20 12.78 -3.65
C VAL A 41 7.50 13.68 -4.66
N ASP A 42 6.87 13.09 -5.68
CA ASP A 42 6.09 13.86 -6.66
C ASP A 42 4.82 14.46 -6.05
N GLU A 43 4.23 15.42 -6.77
CA GLU A 43 3.06 16.19 -6.33
C GLU A 43 1.79 15.34 -6.07
N PHE A 44 1.71 14.12 -6.61
CA PHE A 44 0.59 13.18 -6.39
C PHE A 44 0.92 12.10 -5.36
N GLY A 45 2.16 12.03 -4.88
CA GLY A 45 2.61 11.01 -3.94
C GLY A 45 2.71 9.61 -4.56
N PHE A 46 2.90 9.49 -5.86
CA PHE A 46 3.02 8.20 -6.55
C PHE A 46 4.39 7.54 -6.38
N PHE A 47 5.44 8.33 -6.31
CA PHE A 47 6.83 7.90 -6.36
C PHE A 47 7.67 8.64 -5.33
N LEU A 48 8.45 7.87 -4.57
CA LEU A 48 9.67 8.34 -3.96
C LEU A 48 10.78 8.21 -5.01
N THR A 49 11.40 9.32 -5.39
CA THR A 49 12.43 9.38 -6.42
C THR A 49 13.75 9.80 -5.80
N TRP A 50 14.86 9.35 -6.38
CA TRP A 50 16.18 9.86 -6.00
C TRP A 50 17.18 9.80 -7.13
N ARG A 51 18.21 10.63 -7.00
CA ARG A 51 19.36 10.66 -7.89
C ARG A 51 20.57 11.23 -7.17
N SER A 52 21.75 10.66 -7.45
CA SER A 52 23.04 11.25 -7.10
C SER A 52 23.81 11.66 -8.36
N GLU A 53 24.85 12.47 -8.20
CA GLU A 53 25.68 12.94 -9.31
C GLU A 53 26.32 11.77 -10.07
N GLY A 54 26.22 11.78 -11.40
CA GLY A 54 26.76 10.72 -12.25
C GLY A 54 26.00 9.38 -12.19
N LYS A 55 24.84 9.32 -11.51
CA LYS A 55 23.95 8.14 -11.48
C LYS A 55 22.66 8.40 -12.24
N GLU A 56 22.01 7.29 -12.60
CA GLU A 56 20.68 7.28 -13.21
C GLU A 56 19.62 7.68 -12.18
N GLY A 57 18.52 8.26 -12.65
CA GLY A 57 17.36 8.55 -11.81
C GLY A 57 16.63 7.27 -11.44
N GLN A 58 16.27 7.15 -10.17
CA GLN A 58 15.60 5.98 -9.62
C GLN A 58 14.27 6.36 -8.99
N VAL A 59 13.36 5.38 -8.97
CA VAL A 59 12.00 5.55 -8.47
C VAL A 59 11.58 4.33 -7.66
N LEU A 60 10.87 4.57 -6.57
CA LEU A 60 10.13 3.60 -5.79
C LEU A 60 8.68 4.03 -5.76
N GLU A 61 7.79 3.13 -6.16
CA GLU A 61 6.36 3.39 -6.17
C GLU A 61 5.81 3.37 -4.74
N CYS A 62 5.20 4.47 -4.29
CA CYS A 62 4.73 4.63 -2.91
C CYS A 62 3.66 3.60 -2.51
N SER A 63 2.86 3.10 -3.46
CA SER A 63 1.89 2.03 -3.22
C SER A 63 2.54 0.68 -2.92
N LEU A 64 3.83 0.50 -3.22
CA LEU A 64 4.61 -0.69 -2.85
C LEU A 64 5.31 -0.53 -1.50
N ILE A 65 5.25 0.65 -0.85
CA ILE A 65 5.85 0.85 0.46
C ILE A 65 4.91 0.29 1.53
N ASN A 66 5.36 -0.78 2.18
CA ASN A 66 4.62 -1.44 3.25
C ASN A 66 4.74 -0.68 4.57
N SER A 67 5.92 -0.13 4.88
CA SER A 67 6.11 0.65 6.10
C SER A 67 7.33 1.56 6.05
N ILE A 68 7.28 2.64 6.85
CA ILE A 68 8.38 3.57 7.09
C ILE A 68 8.73 3.52 8.57
N ARG A 69 10.02 3.38 8.89
CA ARG A 69 10.52 3.19 10.27
C ARG A 69 11.74 4.07 10.51
N SER A 70 12.02 4.36 11.77
CA SER A 70 13.36 4.77 12.17
C SER A 70 14.27 3.55 12.07
N GLY A 71 15.33 3.67 11.28
CA GLY A 71 16.31 2.60 11.08
C GLY A 71 17.24 2.44 12.27
N ALA A 72 17.77 1.24 12.44
CA ALA A 72 18.87 0.97 13.37
C ALA A 72 20.21 1.21 12.69
N ILE A 73 21.24 1.44 13.50
CA ILE A 73 22.63 1.52 13.02
C ILE A 73 22.97 0.20 12.29
N PRO A 74 23.52 0.27 11.06
CA PRO A 74 23.86 -0.92 10.29
C PRO A 74 24.95 -1.71 11.00
N LYS A 75 24.81 -3.04 11.00
CA LYS A 75 25.81 -3.94 11.61
C LYS A 75 26.85 -4.43 10.61
N ASP A 76 26.60 -4.24 9.32
CA ASP A 76 27.51 -4.71 8.28
C ASP A 76 28.78 -3.84 8.22
N PRO A 77 29.98 -4.44 8.38
CA PRO A 77 31.23 -3.68 8.40
C PRO A 77 31.52 -2.93 7.09
N LYS A 78 31.04 -3.40 5.94
CA LYS A 78 31.27 -2.73 4.65
C LYS A 78 30.42 -1.47 4.54
N ILE A 79 29.18 -1.51 5.01
CA ILE A 79 28.31 -0.34 5.05
C ILE A 79 28.84 0.70 6.04
N LEU A 80 29.28 0.27 7.23
CA LEU A 80 29.91 1.17 8.20
C LEU A 80 31.17 1.83 7.62
N ALA A 81 32.05 1.08 6.97
CA ALA A 81 33.24 1.65 6.32
C ALA A 81 32.89 2.63 5.18
N ALA A 82 31.81 2.37 4.42
CA ALA A 82 31.34 3.27 3.37
C ALA A 82 30.77 4.58 3.94
N LEU A 83 30.05 4.51 5.07
CA LEU A 83 29.54 5.68 5.79
C LEU A 83 30.68 6.49 6.43
N GLU A 84 31.68 5.81 7.00
CA GLU A 84 32.86 6.46 7.56
C GLU A 84 33.68 7.18 6.47
N ALA A 85 33.79 6.60 5.28
CA ALA A 85 34.45 7.22 4.12
C ALA A 85 33.81 8.53 3.65
N VAL A 86 32.52 8.74 3.96
CA VAL A 86 31.81 10.02 3.70
C VAL A 86 31.67 10.88 4.97
N GLY A 87 32.41 10.56 6.04
CA GLY A 87 32.50 11.37 7.24
C GLY A 87 31.38 11.15 8.26
N LYS A 88 30.67 10.02 8.22
CA LYS A 88 29.64 9.66 9.20
C LYS A 88 30.14 8.52 10.08
N SER A 89 30.54 8.83 11.31
CA SER A 89 30.97 7.80 12.28
C SER A 89 29.76 7.06 12.85
N GLU A 90 29.97 5.88 13.44
CA GLU A 90 28.89 5.07 14.03
C GLU A 90 28.08 5.84 15.09
N ASN A 91 28.77 6.63 15.93
CA ASN A 91 28.14 7.47 16.95
C ASN A 91 27.26 8.57 16.35
N ASP A 92 27.54 9.00 15.11
CA ASP A 92 26.78 10.03 14.43
C ASP A 92 25.51 9.48 13.78
N LEU A 93 25.29 8.16 13.74
CA LEU A 93 24.16 7.54 13.03
C LEU A 93 22.90 7.42 13.89
N GLU A 94 23.04 7.57 15.21
CA GLU A 94 21.91 7.43 16.13
C GLU A 94 20.79 8.41 15.77
N GLY A 95 19.59 7.87 15.51
CA GLY A 95 18.41 8.65 15.16
C GLY A 95 18.41 9.28 13.76
N ARG A 96 19.42 9.05 12.91
CA ARG A 96 19.55 9.66 11.58
C ARG A 96 19.10 8.78 10.41
N ILE A 97 18.59 7.58 10.68
CA ILE A 97 18.30 6.60 9.63
C ILE A 97 16.79 6.49 9.43
N VAL A 98 16.34 6.69 8.20
CA VAL A 98 15.01 6.32 7.73
C VAL A 98 15.10 4.94 7.08
N CYS A 99 14.22 4.03 7.44
CA CYS A 99 14.10 2.70 6.84
C CYS A 99 12.78 2.63 6.05
N VAL A 100 12.89 2.46 4.74
CA VAL A 100 11.78 2.28 3.80
C VAL A 100 11.68 0.79 3.47
N CYS A 101 10.60 0.15 3.92
CA CYS A 101 10.30 -1.24 3.60
C CYS A 101 9.26 -1.28 2.49
N SER A 102 9.60 -1.94 1.39
CA SER A 102 8.74 -2.04 0.19
C SER A 102 8.76 -3.43 -0.41
N GLY A 103 7.73 -3.81 -1.14
CA GLY A 103 7.65 -5.14 -1.74
C GLY A 103 6.47 -5.29 -2.68
N THR A 104 6.57 -6.23 -3.62
CA THR A 104 5.47 -6.60 -4.52
C THR A 104 4.48 -7.56 -3.87
N ASP A 105 4.91 -8.24 -2.80
CA ASP A 105 4.11 -9.14 -2.00
C ASP A 105 4.62 -9.15 -0.55
N LEU A 106 3.98 -9.95 0.31
CA LEU A 106 4.26 -9.97 1.76
C LEU A 106 5.59 -10.65 2.12
N VAL A 107 6.22 -11.35 1.18
CA VAL A 107 7.42 -12.17 1.41
C VAL A 107 8.65 -11.54 0.76
N ASN A 108 8.52 -11.10 -0.49
CA ASN A 108 9.58 -10.48 -1.28
C ASN A 108 9.62 -8.97 -1.00
N ILE A 109 10.18 -8.65 0.16
CA ILE A 109 10.36 -7.27 0.62
C ILE A 109 11.83 -6.84 0.48
N SER A 110 12.04 -5.55 0.25
CA SER A 110 13.32 -4.87 0.20
C SER A 110 13.35 -3.74 1.21
N PHE A 111 14.53 -3.49 1.77
CA PHE A 111 14.78 -2.42 2.72
C PHE A 111 15.76 -1.42 2.11
N THR A 112 15.28 -0.18 1.93
CA THR A 112 16.10 0.96 1.53
C THR A 112 16.31 1.84 2.74
N TYR A 113 17.56 2.10 3.09
CA TYR A 113 17.93 2.95 4.22
C TYR A 113 18.43 4.30 3.72
N MET A 114 18.00 5.37 4.36
CA MET A 114 18.36 6.75 4.03
C MET A 114 18.95 7.41 5.27
N VAL A 115 20.21 7.82 5.21
CA VAL A 115 20.93 8.48 6.30
C VAL A 115 20.85 9.99 6.13
N ALA A 116 20.05 10.62 6.98
CA ALA A 116 19.79 12.05 7.00
C ALA A 116 20.97 12.85 7.53
N GLU A 117 20.89 14.17 7.36
CA GLU A 117 21.85 15.11 7.94
C GLU A 117 21.66 15.30 9.44
N ASN A 118 20.49 15.01 10.02
CA ASN A 118 20.27 15.11 11.46
C ASN A 118 19.02 14.34 11.88
N PRO A 119 18.83 14.06 13.19
CA PRO A 119 17.64 13.37 13.66
C PRO A 119 16.33 14.11 13.36
N GLU A 120 16.36 15.44 13.29
CA GLU A 120 15.18 16.26 12.97
C GLU A 120 14.67 15.99 11.55
N VAL A 121 15.56 15.95 10.55
CA VAL A 121 15.23 15.58 9.17
C VAL A 121 14.70 14.14 9.12
N THR A 122 15.29 13.22 9.88
CA THR A 122 14.82 11.83 9.95
C THR A 122 13.38 11.75 10.47
N LYS A 123 13.10 12.43 11.58
CA LYS A 123 11.76 12.49 12.15
C LYS A 123 10.76 13.10 11.17
N GLN A 124 11.11 14.24 10.57
CA GLN A 124 10.27 14.94 9.60
C GLN A 124 9.95 14.06 8.38
N TRP A 125 10.95 13.37 7.83
CA TRP A 125 10.76 12.48 6.69
C TRP A 125 10.00 11.20 7.03
N VAL A 126 10.23 10.61 8.20
CA VAL A 126 9.44 9.46 8.67
C VAL A 126 7.97 9.84 8.80
N GLU A 127 7.66 10.98 9.43
CA GLU A 127 6.28 11.46 9.59
C GLU A 127 5.64 11.84 8.25
N GLY A 128 6.38 12.54 7.39
CA GLY A 128 5.91 12.92 6.05
C GLY A 128 5.64 11.73 5.14
N LEU A 129 6.56 10.76 5.05
CA LEU A 129 6.31 9.56 4.24
C LEU A 129 5.16 8.73 4.81
N ARG A 130 5.03 8.64 6.15
CA ARG A 130 3.90 7.94 6.78
C ARG A 130 2.54 8.56 6.45
N SER A 131 2.45 9.88 6.24
CA SER A 131 1.16 10.53 5.94
C SER A 131 0.65 10.18 4.54
N ILE A 132 1.56 9.98 3.59
CA ILE A 132 1.22 9.73 2.18
C ILE A 132 1.10 8.24 1.83
N ILE A 133 1.80 7.33 2.51
CA ILE A 133 1.64 5.88 2.29
C ILE A 133 0.25 5.40 2.74
N HIS A 134 -0.08 4.15 2.44
CA HIS A 134 -1.39 3.54 2.70
C HIS A 134 -2.55 4.35 2.09
N ASN A 135 -2.31 4.99 0.94
CA ASN A 135 -3.36 5.62 0.17
C ASN A 135 -4.12 4.56 -0.65
N PHE A 136 -5.07 3.88 -0.02
CA PHE A 136 -5.84 2.81 -0.66
C PHE A 136 -6.68 3.31 -1.84
N ARG A 137 -7.10 4.59 -1.83
CA ARG A 137 -7.80 5.21 -2.95
C ARG A 137 -6.88 5.33 -4.18
N ALA A 138 -5.61 5.68 -3.99
CA ALA A 138 -4.63 5.76 -5.09
C ALA A 138 -4.36 4.42 -5.78
N ASN A 139 -4.66 3.28 -5.14
CA ASN A 139 -4.57 1.96 -5.76
C ASN A 139 -5.73 1.65 -6.72
N ASN A 140 -6.78 2.49 -6.72
CA ASN A 140 -8.01 2.30 -7.49
C ASN A 140 -8.25 3.46 -8.47
N VAL A 141 -7.19 4.20 -8.82
CA VAL A 141 -7.27 5.32 -9.76
C VAL A 141 -7.62 4.84 -11.17
N SER A 142 -8.25 5.73 -11.92
CA SER A 142 -8.68 5.47 -13.29
C SER A 142 -7.54 5.11 -14.26
N PRO A 143 -7.86 4.44 -15.38
CA PRO A 143 -6.90 4.17 -16.45
C PRO A 143 -6.14 5.41 -16.94
N MET A 144 -6.80 6.58 -17.00
CA MET A 144 -6.16 7.83 -17.38
C MET A 144 -5.05 8.24 -16.38
N THR A 145 -5.35 8.15 -15.09
CA THR A 145 -4.38 8.42 -14.02
C THR A 145 -3.24 7.39 -14.02
N CYS A 146 -3.53 6.11 -14.30
CA CYS A 146 -2.50 5.08 -14.49
C CYS A 146 -1.55 5.41 -15.65
N LEU A 147 -2.06 5.91 -16.79
CA LEU A 147 -1.22 6.39 -17.88
C LEU A 147 -0.33 7.56 -17.44
N LYS A 148 -0.88 8.52 -16.69
CA LYS A 148 -0.11 9.64 -16.13
C LYS A 148 0.99 9.14 -15.20
N LYS A 149 0.67 8.22 -14.29
CA LYS A 149 1.65 7.58 -13.39
C LYS A 149 2.77 6.89 -14.17
N HIS A 150 2.44 6.21 -15.28
CA HIS A 150 3.44 5.56 -16.13
C HIS A 150 4.34 6.57 -16.86
N TRP A 151 3.77 7.67 -17.36
CA TRP A 151 4.53 8.78 -17.92
C TRP A 151 5.50 9.38 -16.91
N MET A 152 5.03 9.70 -15.69
CA MET A 152 5.86 10.23 -14.62
C MET A 152 7.03 9.29 -14.29
N LYS A 153 6.76 7.99 -14.18
CA LYS A 153 7.81 6.97 -13.98
C LYS A 153 8.90 7.06 -15.04
N LEU A 154 8.52 7.15 -16.31
CA LEU A 154 9.48 7.29 -17.42
C LEU A 154 10.25 8.61 -17.35
N ALA A 155 9.59 9.70 -16.96
CA ALA A 155 10.21 11.01 -16.81
C ALA A 155 11.25 11.07 -15.69
N PHE A 156 11.04 10.31 -14.61
CA PHE A 156 11.99 10.22 -13.49
C PHE A 156 13.13 9.22 -13.71
N MET A 157 12.94 8.21 -14.55
CA MET A 157 13.98 7.22 -14.90
C MET A 157 14.95 7.76 -15.95
N THR A 158 15.69 8.82 -15.59
CA THR A 158 16.68 9.47 -16.46
C THR A 158 18.02 8.74 -16.45
N ASN A 159 18.80 8.87 -17.52
CA ASN A 159 20.20 8.44 -17.54
C ASN A 159 21.10 9.35 -16.68
N THR A 160 22.41 9.10 -16.71
CA THR A 160 23.44 9.90 -16.04
C THR A 160 23.46 11.36 -16.47
N ASN A 161 23.02 11.68 -17.70
CA ASN A 161 22.90 13.04 -18.23
C ASN A 161 21.61 13.75 -17.79
N GLY A 162 20.72 13.09 -17.05
CA GLY A 162 19.43 13.65 -16.64
C GLY A 162 18.37 13.68 -17.76
N LYS A 163 18.56 12.89 -18.82
CA LYS A 163 17.63 12.79 -19.96
C LYS A 163 16.91 11.45 -19.98
N ILE A 164 15.75 11.39 -20.64
CA ILE A 164 14.94 10.19 -20.76
C ILE A 164 15.49 9.33 -21.92
N PRO A 165 15.98 8.11 -21.68
CA PRO A 165 16.47 7.26 -22.77
C PRO A 165 15.31 6.76 -23.63
N VAL A 166 15.42 6.86 -24.96
CA VAL A 166 14.41 6.31 -25.87
C VAL A 166 14.20 4.80 -25.64
N ARG A 167 15.25 4.06 -25.24
CA ARG A 167 15.15 2.63 -24.90
C ARG A 167 14.17 2.34 -23.74
N SER A 168 14.05 3.26 -22.78
CA SER A 168 13.11 3.11 -21.67
C SER A 168 11.67 3.17 -22.16
N ILE A 169 11.40 4.03 -23.16
CA ILE A 169 10.11 4.14 -23.84
C ILE A 169 9.85 2.90 -24.69
N THR A 170 10.82 2.43 -25.49
CA THR A 170 10.60 1.23 -26.32
C THR A 170 10.29 -0.01 -25.48
N ARG A 171 10.99 -0.20 -24.36
CA ARG A 171 10.73 -1.30 -23.42
C ARG A 171 9.31 -1.27 -22.85
N THR A 172 8.73 -0.08 -22.66
CA THR A 172 7.33 0.06 -22.20
C THR A 172 6.33 -0.57 -23.15
N PHE A 173 6.54 -0.42 -24.46
CA PHE A 173 5.58 -0.88 -25.48
C PHE A 173 5.99 -2.19 -26.17
N ALA A 174 7.11 -2.80 -25.74
CA ALA A 174 7.73 -3.95 -26.39
C ALA A 174 6.85 -5.22 -26.39
N SER A 175 5.89 -5.34 -25.48
CA SER A 175 4.97 -6.49 -25.43
C SER A 175 3.91 -6.46 -26.52
N GLY A 176 3.61 -5.27 -27.08
CA GLY A 176 2.48 -5.08 -28.01
C GLY A 176 2.89 -4.67 -29.43
N LYS A 177 4.04 -4.03 -29.61
CA LYS A 177 4.51 -3.51 -30.90
C LYS A 177 6.02 -3.69 -31.08
N THR A 178 6.47 -3.73 -32.33
CA THR A 178 7.90 -3.79 -32.65
C THR A 178 8.59 -2.44 -32.42
N GLU A 179 9.89 -2.45 -32.11
CA GLU A 179 10.68 -1.22 -31.91
C GLU A 179 10.55 -0.25 -33.09
N LYS A 180 10.46 -0.77 -34.33
CA LYS A 180 10.30 0.04 -35.54
C LYS A 180 9.03 0.89 -35.53
N VAL A 181 7.91 0.34 -35.06
CA VAL A 181 6.64 1.07 -34.95
C VAL A 181 6.74 2.17 -33.90
N ILE A 182 7.40 1.87 -32.77
CA ILE A 182 7.58 2.82 -31.67
C ILE A 182 8.46 4.00 -32.12
N PHE A 183 9.58 3.74 -32.81
CA PHE A 183 10.43 4.80 -33.35
C PHE A 183 9.72 5.67 -34.38
N GLN A 184 8.91 5.06 -35.25
CA GLN A 184 8.12 5.81 -36.22
C GLN A 184 7.09 6.72 -35.53
N ALA A 185 6.41 6.23 -34.50
CA ALA A 185 5.46 7.02 -33.72
C ALA A 185 6.15 8.20 -32.99
N LEU A 186 7.32 7.97 -32.39
CA LEU A 186 8.12 9.04 -31.78
C LEU A 186 8.50 10.11 -32.80
N LYS A 187 8.96 9.70 -33.99
CA LYS A 187 9.34 10.61 -35.08
C LYS A 187 8.17 11.47 -35.53
N GLU A 188 6.98 10.89 -35.68
CA GLU A 188 5.76 11.62 -36.06
C GLU A 188 5.32 12.64 -35.01
N LEU A 189 5.65 12.41 -33.74
CA LEU A 189 5.36 13.35 -32.66
C LEU A 189 6.43 14.43 -32.48
N GLY A 190 7.49 14.40 -33.30
CA GLY A 190 8.61 15.33 -33.24
C GLY A 190 9.60 15.03 -32.10
N LEU A 191 9.59 13.80 -31.59
CA LEU A 191 10.49 13.36 -30.51
C LEU A 191 11.73 12.64 -31.09
N PRO A 192 12.87 12.67 -30.38
CA PRO A 192 14.01 11.83 -30.71
C PRO A 192 13.60 10.35 -30.80
N SER A 193 14.03 9.68 -31.87
CA SER A 193 13.51 8.36 -32.27
C SER A 193 14.58 7.32 -32.56
N GLY A 194 15.86 7.68 -32.43
CA GLY A 194 16.97 6.75 -32.55
C GLY A 194 17.08 5.85 -31.32
N LYS A 195 17.61 4.64 -31.51
CA LYS A 195 17.74 3.63 -30.43
C LYS A 195 18.60 4.09 -29.25
N ASN A 196 19.53 5.02 -29.47
CA ASN A 196 20.41 5.55 -28.44
C ASN A 196 20.14 7.04 -28.17
N ASP A 197 19.05 7.57 -28.72
CA ASP A 197 18.70 8.96 -28.52
C ASP A 197 18.17 9.15 -27.09
N GLU A 198 18.22 10.40 -26.66
CA GLU A 198 17.81 10.85 -25.34
C GLU A 198 16.84 12.01 -25.53
N ILE A 199 15.79 12.06 -24.69
CA ILE A 199 14.75 13.08 -24.75
C ILE A 199 14.90 14.01 -23.53
N GLU A 200 14.87 15.32 -23.78
CA GLU A 200 14.78 16.31 -22.70
C GLU A 200 13.46 16.12 -21.94
N PRO A 201 13.46 16.07 -20.60
CA PRO A 201 12.23 15.86 -19.82
C PRO A 201 11.12 16.87 -20.16
N THR A 202 11.48 18.13 -20.43
CA THR A 202 10.53 19.19 -20.82
C THR A 202 9.88 18.98 -22.18
N ALA A 203 10.53 18.24 -23.09
CA ALA A 203 9.98 17.92 -24.41
C ALA A 203 9.01 16.71 -24.36
N PHE A 204 9.08 15.90 -23.30
CA PHE A 204 8.24 14.73 -23.11
C PHE A 204 7.08 15.03 -22.15
N SER A 205 6.15 15.90 -22.55
CA SER A 205 4.96 16.22 -21.74
C SER A 205 3.99 15.04 -21.66
N TYR A 206 3.03 15.11 -20.73
CA TYR A 206 1.99 14.10 -20.61
C TYR A 206 1.13 14.01 -21.88
N GLU A 207 0.82 15.13 -22.52
CA GLU A 207 0.06 15.19 -23.78
C GLU A 207 0.80 14.44 -24.89
N LYS A 208 2.13 14.65 -25.00
CA LYS A 208 2.96 13.90 -25.96
C LYS A 208 2.98 12.40 -25.67
N PHE A 209 3.02 12.02 -24.40
CA PHE A 209 2.91 10.62 -24.01
C PHE A 209 1.53 10.04 -24.32
N TYR A 210 0.44 10.77 -24.05
CA TYR A 210 -0.91 10.32 -24.36
C TYR A 210 -1.09 10.12 -25.87
N GLU A 211 -0.68 11.09 -26.70
CA GLU A 211 -0.67 10.96 -28.17
C GLU A 211 0.16 9.74 -28.64
N LEU A 212 1.30 9.49 -28.00
CA LEU A 212 2.12 8.31 -28.28
C LEU A 212 1.36 7.01 -27.97
N THR A 213 0.64 6.94 -26.84
CA THR A 213 -0.16 5.75 -26.49
C THR A 213 -1.28 5.51 -27.49
N GLN A 214 -1.96 6.56 -27.97
CA GLN A 214 -3.01 6.44 -28.99
C GLN A 214 -2.45 5.98 -30.34
N LYS A 215 -1.27 6.46 -30.74
CA LYS A 215 -0.59 6.01 -31.98
C LYS A 215 -0.12 4.56 -31.92
N ILE A 216 0.44 4.15 -30.79
CA ILE A 216 1.00 2.79 -30.62
C ILE A 216 -0.12 1.78 -30.37
N CYS A 217 -1.10 2.12 -29.54
CA CYS A 217 -2.19 1.27 -29.10
C CYS A 217 -3.54 1.96 -29.34
N PRO A 218 -3.95 2.15 -30.61
CA PRO A 218 -5.23 2.79 -30.91
C PRO A 218 -6.39 1.99 -30.31
N ARG A 219 -7.35 2.70 -29.72
CA ARG A 219 -8.54 2.12 -29.08
C ARG A 219 -9.65 1.85 -30.10
N THR A 220 -9.37 0.96 -31.06
CA THR A 220 -10.34 0.57 -32.11
C THR A 220 -11.62 -0.01 -31.53
N ASP A 221 -11.54 -0.64 -30.36
CA ASP A 221 -12.69 -1.11 -29.59
C ASP A 221 -13.63 0.03 -29.15
N ILE A 222 -13.06 1.16 -28.73
CA ILE A 222 -13.83 2.36 -28.40
C ILE A 222 -14.36 3.04 -29.66
N GLU A 223 -13.57 3.10 -30.74
CA GLU A 223 -14.02 3.65 -32.02
C GLU A 223 -15.23 2.88 -32.57
N ASP A 224 -15.22 1.55 -32.49
CA ASP A 224 -16.34 0.70 -32.91
C ASP A 224 -17.59 0.92 -32.03
N LEU A 225 -17.41 1.03 -30.72
CA LEU A 225 -18.49 1.39 -29.79
C LEU A 225 -19.07 2.78 -30.12
N PHE A 226 -18.21 3.76 -30.35
CA PHE A 226 -18.59 5.13 -30.69
C PHE A 226 -19.42 5.16 -31.97
N LYS A 227 -18.97 4.46 -33.03
CA LYS A 227 -19.71 4.31 -34.29
C LYS A 227 -21.06 3.63 -34.08
N LYS A 228 -21.13 2.61 -33.22
CA LYS A 228 -22.38 1.91 -32.90
C LYS A 228 -23.41 2.82 -32.23
N ILE A 229 -22.99 3.66 -31.27
CA ILE A 229 -23.87 4.62 -30.59
C ILE A 229 -24.34 5.69 -31.59
N ASN A 230 -23.44 6.16 -32.45
CA ASN A 230 -23.76 7.21 -33.40
C ASN A 230 -24.55 6.72 -34.64
N GLY A 231 -24.45 5.43 -34.97
CA GLY A 231 -24.94 4.86 -36.21
C GLY A 231 -24.11 5.27 -37.44
N ASP A 232 -22.82 5.55 -37.25
CA ASP A 232 -21.84 5.92 -38.30
C ASP A 232 -22.24 7.16 -39.15
N LYS A 233 -22.91 8.14 -38.53
CA LYS A 233 -23.48 9.30 -39.22
C LYS A 233 -22.60 10.56 -39.16
N THR A 234 -21.83 10.71 -38.09
CA THR A 234 -21.03 11.90 -37.76
C THR A 234 -19.74 11.50 -37.02
N ASP A 235 -18.84 12.45 -36.81
CA ASP A 235 -17.60 12.24 -36.05
C ASP A 235 -17.73 12.64 -34.56
N TYR A 236 -18.97 12.80 -34.09
CA TYR A 236 -19.31 13.26 -32.73
C TYR A 236 -20.58 12.57 -32.21
N LEU A 237 -20.75 12.50 -30.88
CA LEU A 237 -22.02 12.19 -30.23
C LEU A 237 -22.68 13.47 -29.71
N THR A 238 -24.01 13.52 -29.80
CA THR A 238 -24.83 14.58 -29.19
C THR A 238 -25.08 14.32 -27.70
N VAL A 239 -25.53 15.35 -26.98
CA VAL A 239 -25.98 15.25 -25.58
C VAL A 239 -27.00 14.11 -25.41
N ASP A 240 -28.01 14.03 -26.28
CA ASP A 240 -29.07 13.02 -26.14
C ASP A 240 -28.55 11.59 -26.35
N GLN A 241 -27.64 11.39 -27.33
CA GLN A 241 -26.99 10.11 -27.54
C GLN A 241 -26.14 9.70 -26.33
N LEU A 242 -25.41 10.66 -25.74
CA LEU A 242 -24.62 10.42 -24.54
C LEU A 242 -25.52 10.08 -23.34
N VAL A 243 -26.63 10.79 -23.13
CA VAL A 243 -27.61 10.50 -22.08
C VAL A 243 -28.20 9.09 -22.21
N SER A 244 -28.60 8.70 -23.43
CA SER A 244 -29.10 7.35 -23.70
C SER A 244 -28.03 6.29 -23.40
N PHE A 245 -26.80 6.48 -23.87
CA PHE A 245 -25.69 5.57 -23.55
C PHE A 245 -25.48 5.41 -22.04
N LEU A 246 -25.42 6.51 -21.29
CA LEU A 246 -25.20 6.50 -19.84
C LEU A 246 -26.29 5.76 -19.08
N ASN A 247 -27.55 5.93 -19.47
CA ASN A 247 -28.68 5.34 -18.76
C ASN A 247 -29.00 3.90 -19.21
N GLU A 248 -28.72 3.54 -20.46
CA GLU A 248 -29.09 2.23 -21.02
C GLU A 248 -27.94 1.22 -20.99
N HIS A 249 -26.69 1.68 -21.10
CA HIS A 249 -25.51 0.80 -21.24
C HIS A 249 -24.57 0.85 -20.03
N GLN A 250 -24.38 2.02 -19.41
CA GLN A 250 -23.47 2.17 -18.27
C GLN A 250 -24.14 1.94 -16.90
N ARG A 251 -25.46 2.07 -16.83
CA ARG A 251 -26.21 1.94 -15.57
C ARG A 251 -26.46 0.48 -15.23
N ASP A 252 -26.17 0.10 -13.98
CA ASP A 252 -26.63 -1.17 -13.42
C ASP A 252 -28.17 -1.12 -13.23
N PRO A 253 -28.94 -2.00 -13.91
CA PRO A 253 -30.40 -1.97 -13.88
C PRO A 253 -30.99 -2.34 -12.50
N ARG A 254 -30.18 -2.85 -11.57
CA ARG A 254 -30.61 -3.18 -10.20
C ARG A 254 -30.64 -1.96 -9.28
N LEU A 255 -30.04 -0.84 -9.70
CA LEU A 255 -29.91 0.35 -8.86
C LEU A 255 -31.24 1.08 -8.72
N ASN A 256 -31.58 1.40 -7.47
CA ASN A 256 -32.76 2.18 -7.15
C ASN A 256 -32.66 3.59 -7.78
N GLU A 257 -33.69 4.00 -8.51
CA GLU A 257 -33.73 5.25 -9.28
C GLU A 257 -33.80 6.50 -8.40
N ILE A 258 -34.24 6.39 -7.15
CA ILE A 258 -34.29 7.51 -6.20
C ILE A 258 -32.91 7.74 -5.60
N LEU A 259 -32.24 6.66 -5.16
CA LEU A 259 -30.89 6.73 -4.58
C LEU A 259 -29.82 7.00 -5.64
N PHE A 260 -30.01 6.47 -6.85
CA PHE A 260 -29.11 6.62 -7.98
C PHE A 260 -29.91 7.18 -9.18
N PRO A 261 -30.17 8.49 -9.23
CA PRO A 261 -30.96 9.08 -10.30
C PRO A 261 -30.33 8.90 -11.68
N PHE A 262 -31.17 8.90 -12.71
CA PHE A 262 -30.72 8.89 -14.10
C PHE A 262 -29.87 10.12 -14.45
N TYR A 263 -29.01 9.93 -15.44
CA TYR A 263 -28.28 10.99 -16.13
C TYR A 263 -29.26 11.82 -16.97
N ASP A 264 -29.03 13.12 -17.03
CA ASP A 264 -29.80 14.05 -17.84
C ASP A 264 -28.88 14.92 -18.72
N ALA A 265 -29.48 15.78 -19.55
CA ALA A 265 -28.74 16.64 -20.46
C ALA A 265 -27.72 17.54 -19.74
N LYS A 266 -28.04 18.01 -18.53
CA LYS A 266 -27.13 18.86 -17.75
C LYS A 266 -25.91 18.05 -17.30
N ARG A 267 -26.10 16.80 -16.86
CA ARG A 267 -24.96 15.95 -16.47
C ARG A 267 -24.12 15.54 -17.67
N ALA A 268 -24.75 15.21 -18.80
CA ALA A 268 -24.03 14.94 -20.03
C ALA A 268 -23.20 16.14 -20.50
N MET A 269 -23.74 17.37 -20.46
CA MET A 269 -22.96 18.58 -20.78
C MET A 269 -21.72 18.75 -19.88
N GLN A 270 -21.84 18.47 -18.58
CA GLN A 270 -20.68 18.53 -17.67
C GLN A 270 -19.59 17.51 -18.01
N ILE A 271 -19.97 16.31 -18.46
CA ILE A 271 -19.02 15.30 -18.96
C ILE A 271 -18.31 15.84 -20.22
N ILE A 272 -19.06 16.43 -21.15
CA ILE A 272 -18.49 17.03 -22.37
C ILE A 272 -17.50 18.15 -22.03
N GLU A 273 -17.89 19.09 -21.17
CA GLU A 273 -17.03 20.20 -20.73
C GLU A 273 -15.71 19.72 -20.11
N MET A 274 -15.75 18.61 -19.37
CA MET A 274 -14.60 18.03 -18.68
C MET A 274 -13.66 17.25 -19.61
N TYR A 275 -14.20 16.40 -20.50
CA TYR A 275 -13.41 15.38 -21.19
C TYR A 275 -13.16 15.65 -22.67
N GLU A 276 -13.97 16.49 -23.32
CA GLU A 276 -13.72 16.84 -24.72
C GLU A 276 -12.43 17.69 -24.83
N PRO A 277 -11.51 17.40 -25.75
CA PRO A 277 -10.36 18.28 -25.99
C PRO A 277 -10.69 19.49 -26.88
N ASP A 278 -11.64 19.38 -27.83
CA ASP A 278 -11.94 20.44 -28.79
C ASP A 278 -12.92 21.49 -28.22
N GLU A 279 -12.46 22.73 -28.11
CA GLU A 279 -13.23 23.84 -27.54
C GLU A 279 -14.47 24.23 -28.38
N ASP A 280 -14.47 23.98 -29.69
CA ASP A 280 -15.62 24.27 -30.55
C ASP A 280 -16.68 23.17 -30.45
N LEU A 281 -16.28 21.91 -30.27
CA LEU A 281 -17.20 20.81 -29.98
C LEU A 281 -17.83 20.98 -28.58
N LYS A 282 -17.04 21.36 -27.56
CA LYS A 282 -17.56 21.69 -26.22
C LYS A 282 -18.69 22.70 -26.27
N LYS A 283 -18.47 23.85 -26.93
CA LYS A 283 -19.46 24.93 -27.04
C LYS A 283 -20.75 24.49 -27.73
N LYS A 284 -20.68 23.49 -28.60
CA LYS A 284 -21.83 22.91 -29.32
C LYS A 284 -22.51 21.77 -28.55
N GLY A 285 -21.97 21.36 -27.40
CA GLY A 285 -22.48 20.20 -26.64
C GLY A 285 -22.26 18.88 -27.39
N LEU A 286 -21.12 18.76 -28.07
CA LEU A 286 -20.75 17.58 -28.85
C LEU A 286 -19.49 16.95 -28.26
N ILE A 287 -19.39 15.62 -28.30
CA ILE A 287 -18.21 14.89 -27.83
C ILE A 287 -17.63 14.03 -28.96
N SER A 288 -16.33 14.19 -29.20
CA SER A 288 -15.55 13.43 -30.17
C SER A 288 -15.24 12.03 -29.67
N SER A 289 -14.70 11.17 -30.54
CA SER A 289 -14.22 9.85 -30.13
C SER A 289 -13.08 9.92 -29.10
N ASP A 290 -12.20 10.94 -29.15
CA ASP A 290 -11.16 11.12 -28.12
C ASP A 290 -11.77 11.59 -26.79
N GLY A 291 -12.69 12.55 -26.82
CA GLY A 291 -13.42 12.98 -25.63
C GLY A 291 -14.18 11.84 -24.96
N PHE A 292 -14.86 11.01 -25.75
CA PHE A 292 -15.55 9.82 -25.26
C PHE A 292 -14.60 8.78 -24.67
N CYS A 293 -13.46 8.52 -25.33
CA CYS A 293 -12.41 7.65 -24.81
C CYS A 293 -11.87 8.15 -23.46
N ARG A 294 -11.63 9.46 -23.33
CA ARG A 294 -11.18 10.08 -22.07
C ARG A 294 -12.20 9.91 -20.95
N TYR A 295 -13.50 10.06 -21.23
CA TYR A 295 -14.57 9.77 -20.28
C TYR A 295 -14.57 8.31 -19.84
N LEU A 296 -14.53 7.36 -20.79
CA LEU A 296 -14.54 5.93 -20.45
C LEU A 296 -13.33 5.49 -19.61
N MET A 297 -12.22 6.21 -19.73
CA MET A 297 -10.97 5.97 -18.99
C MET A 297 -10.85 6.80 -17.71
N SER A 298 -11.89 7.54 -17.29
CA SER A 298 -11.86 8.41 -16.12
C SER A 298 -12.40 7.73 -14.84
N ASP A 299 -12.25 8.41 -13.70
CA ASP A 299 -12.76 7.94 -12.41
C ASP A 299 -14.31 7.93 -12.35
N GLU A 300 -14.97 8.64 -13.26
CA GLU A 300 -16.43 8.64 -13.37
C GLU A 300 -17.00 7.36 -14.01
N ASN A 301 -16.15 6.60 -14.71
CA ASN A 301 -16.52 5.36 -15.36
C ASN A 301 -15.82 4.15 -14.70
N ALA A 302 -15.63 4.22 -13.38
CA ALA A 302 -15.01 3.15 -12.62
C ALA A 302 -15.85 1.86 -12.68
N PRO A 303 -15.22 0.68 -12.79
CA PRO A 303 -15.93 -0.60 -12.85
C PRO A 303 -16.53 -1.03 -11.49
N VAL A 304 -16.24 -0.28 -10.43
CA VAL A 304 -16.68 -0.56 -9.06
C VAL A 304 -17.22 0.72 -8.40
N PHE A 305 -18.04 0.53 -7.38
CA PHE A 305 -18.47 1.59 -6.48
C PHE A 305 -17.29 2.05 -5.62
N LEU A 306 -16.63 3.13 -6.04
CA LEU A 306 -15.42 3.64 -5.41
C LEU A 306 -15.65 4.16 -3.97
N ASP A 307 -16.89 4.53 -3.60
CA ASP A 307 -17.31 4.82 -2.23
C ASP A 307 -17.29 3.59 -1.30
N ARG A 308 -17.36 2.38 -1.86
CA ARG A 308 -17.25 1.11 -1.12
C ARG A 308 -15.82 0.64 -0.90
N LEU A 309 -14.82 1.41 -1.36
CA LEU A 309 -13.42 1.16 -1.01
C LEU A 309 -13.10 1.54 0.43
N GLU A 310 -13.90 2.45 1.00
CA GLU A 310 -13.78 2.83 2.40
C GLU A 310 -14.67 1.98 3.29
N LEU A 311 -14.56 2.18 4.60
CA LEU A 311 -15.45 1.53 5.54
C LEU A 311 -16.90 2.01 5.33
N TYR A 312 -17.72 1.16 4.71
CA TYR A 312 -19.15 1.41 4.46
C TYR A 312 -20.08 0.45 5.22
N GLN A 313 -19.52 -0.63 5.79
CA GLN A 313 -20.29 -1.65 6.48
C GLN A 313 -20.68 -1.18 7.88
N GLU A 314 -21.86 -1.60 8.36
CA GLU A 314 -22.21 -1.47 9.78
C GLU A 314 -21.27 -2.36 10.60
N MET A 315 -20.64 -1.79 11.62
CA MET A 315 -19.62 -2.48 12.44
C MET A 315 -20.07 -2.72 13.88
N ASP A 316 -21.39 -2.68 14.11
CA ASP A 316 -22.05 -2.82 15.41
C ASP A 316 -22.77 -4.18 15.59
N HIS A 317 -22.83 -5.01 14.56
CA HIS A 317 -23.28 -6.40 14.74
C HIS A 317 -22.27 -7.23 15.57
N PRO A 318 -22.70 -8.35 16.18
CA PRO A 318 -21.79 -9.27 16.88
C PRO A 318 -20.63 -9.76 16.00
N LEU A 319 -19.45 -9.94 16.59
CA LEU A 319 -18.24 -10.36 15.87
C LEU A 319 -18.41 -11.63 15.00
N ALA A 320 -19.30 -12.54 15.40
CA ALA A 320 -19.60 -13.78 14.66
C ALA A 320 -20.28 -13.55 13.30
N HIS A 321 -20.75 -12.33 12.99
CA HIS A 321 -21.46 -12.01 11.75
C HIS A 321 -20.53 -11.52 10.63
N TYR A 322 -19.23 -11.41 10.87
CA TYR A 322 -18.27 -10.87 9.91
C TYR A 322 -17.31 -11.94 9.42
N PHE A 323 -16.93 -11.84 8.16
CA PHE A 323 -15.73 -12.51 7.67
C PHE A 323 -14.50 -11.75 8.17
N ILE A 324 -13.62 -12.45 8.90
CA ILE A 324 -12.42 -11.87 9.48
C ILE A 324 -11.21 -12.36 8.70
N SER A 325 -10.47 -11.44 8.09
CA SER A 325 -9.22 -11.76 7.40
C SER A 325 -8.24 -12.43 8.37
N SER A 326 -7.83 -13.66 8.06
CA SER A 326 -7.13 -14.57 8.98
C SER A 326 -5.94 -15.24 8.30
N SER A 327 -4.82 -15.32 9.03
CA SER A 327 -3.56 -15.93 8.59
C SER A 327 -3.30 -17.20 9.41
N HIS A 328 -2.88 -18.25 8.71
CA HIS A 328 -2.50 -19.55 9.28
C HIS A 328 -0.98 -19.70 9.24
N ASN A 329 -0.38 -20.20 10.32
CA ASN A 329 1.08 -20.29 10.51
C ASN A 329 1.80 -19.01 10.08
N THR A 330 1.35 -17.88 10.60
CA THR A 330 1.75 -16.52 10.18
C THR A 330 3.27 -16.30 10.14
N TYR A 331 4.00 -16.99 11.01
CA TYR A 331 5.45 -16.88 11.11
C TYR A 331 6.22 -17.43 9.88
N LEU A 332 5.64 -18.32 9.07
CA LEU A 332 6.35 -18.96 7.94
C LEU A 332 6.36 -18.06 6.69
N THR A 333 7.54 -17.92 6.07
CA THR A 333 7.69 -17.20 4.80
C THR A 333 7.54 -18.11 3.57
N GLY A 334 7.30 -19.41 3.76
CA GLY A 334 7.29 -20.38 2.67
C GLY A 334 6.79 -21.76 3.06
N ARG A 335 7.64 -22.78 2.90
CA ARG A 335 7.25 -24.21 3.07
C ARG A 335 6.88 -24.54 4.51
N GLN A 336 5.94 -25.47 4.68
CA GLN A 336 5.55 -26.01 6.00
C GLN A 336 6.66 -26.88 6.63
N PHE A 337 7.56 -27.45 5.82
CA PHE A 337 8.71 -28.23 6.28
C PHE A 337 10.00 -27.59 5.79
N GLY A 338 10.98 -27.41 6.68
CA GLY A 338 12.26 -26.76 6.38
C GLY A 338 12.13 -25.28 6.01
N GLY A 339 11.02 -24.64 6.36
CA GLY A 339 10.74 -23.24 6.04
C GLY A 339 11.45 -22.26 6.98
N LYS A 340 11.63 -21.02 6.51
CA LYS A 340 12.11 -19.92 7.34
C LYS A 340 10.94 -19.30 8.10
N SER A 341 11.10 -19.15 9.40
CA SER A 341 10.22 -18.34 10.26
C SER A 341 10.73 -16.90 10.32
N SER A 342 9.83 -15.92 10.33
CA SER A 342 10.18 -14.50 10.34
C SER A 342 9.22 -13.68 11.19
N VAL A 343 9.80 -12.82 12.03
CA VAL A 343 9.05 -11.80 12.79
C VAL A 343 8.38 -10.81 11.83
N GLU A 344 9.04 -10.51 10.70
CA GLU A 344 8.56 -9.52 9.75
C GLU A 344 7.25 -9.94 9.06
N MET A 345 6.96 -11.24 8.95
CA MET A 345 5.68 -11.72 8.41
C MET A 345 4.49 -11.19 9.23
N TYR A 346 4.61 -11.11 10.56
CA TYR A 346 3.54 -10.56 11.39
C TYR A 346 3.27 -9.08 11.06
N ARG A 347 4.33 -8.30 10.84
CA ARG A 347 4.19 -6.89 10.41
C ARG A 347 3.48 -6.82 9.07
N GLN A 348 3.96 -7.57 8.08
CA GLN A 348 3.43 -7.53 6.72
C GLN A 348 1.95 -7.96 6.66
N VAL A 349 1.56 -9.06 7.32
CA VAL A 349 0.15 -9.49 7.30
C VAL A 349 -0.77 -8.49 8.01
N LEU A 350 -0.33 -7.88 9.12
CA LEU A 350 -1.14 -6.90 9.85
C LEU A 350 -1.28 -5.59 9.07
N LEU A 351 -0.20 -5.13 8.43
CA LEU A 351 -0.22 -3.97 7.53
C LEU A 351 -1.14 -4.20 6.32
N ALA A 352 -1.20 -5.43 5.80
CA ALA A 352 -2.15 -5.83 4.76
C ALA A 352 -3.61 -5.95 5.24
N GLY A 353 -3.90 -5.68 6.53
CA GLY A 353 -5.25 -5.67 7.09
C GLY A 353 -5.71 -7.00 7.69
N CYS A 354 -4.86 -8.03 7.77
CA CYS A 354 -5.19 -9.27 8.47
C CYS A 354 -5.52 -8.98 9.94
N ARG A 355 -6.59 -9.59 10.48
CA ARG A 355 -7.10 -9.36 11.85
C ARG A 355 -7.04 -10.60 12.74
N CYS A 356 -6.60 -11.74 12.23
CA CYS A 356 -6.32 -12.93 13.03
C CYS A 356 -4.98 -13.55 12.61
N VAL A 357 -4.04 -13.66 13.53
CA VAL A 357 -2.70 -14.23 13.28
C VAL A 357 -2.41 -15.39 14.22
N GLU A 358 -1.57 -16.32 13.78
CA GLU A 358 -1.29 -17.57 14.48
C GLU A 358 0.14 -17.61 15.03
N LEU A 359 0.28 -18.11 16.27
CA LEU A 359 1.53 -18.19 17.02
C LEU A 359 1.69 -19.61 17.58
N ASP A 360 2.57 -20.40 16.97
CA ASP A 360 2.91 -21.75 17.44
C ASP A 360 4.03 -21.68 18.47
N CYS A 361 3.63 -21.68 19.75
CA CYS A 361 4.52 -21.37 20.86
C CYS A 361 5.15 -22.66 21.43
N TRP A 362 6.49 -22.72 21.46
CA TRP A 362 7.26 -23.85 21.97
C TRP A 362 8.26 -23.39 23.04
N ASP A 363 8.63 -24.31 23.94
CA ASP A 363 9.70 -24.04 24.90
C ASP A 363 11.03 -23.82 24.18
N GLY A 364 11.65 -22.67 24.38
CA GLY A 364 13.02 -22.45 23.94
C GLY A 364 14.02 -23.16 24.85
N LYS A 365 15.09 -23.69 24.25
CA LYS A 365 16.10 -24.52 24.92
C LYS A 365 17.35 -23.76 25.37
N GLY A 366 17.40 -22.45 25.15
CA GLY A 366 18.52 -21.60 25.57
C GLY A 366 18.59 -21.46 27.10
N GLU A 367 19.73 -20.95 27.59
CA GLU A 367 19.98 -20.75 29.03
C GLU A 367 18.93 -19.85 29.69
N ASP A 368 18.48 -18.82 28.97
CA ASP A 368 17.46 -17.86 29.43
C ASP A 368 16.02 -18.41 29.39
N GLN A 369 15.83 -19.62 28.83
CA GLN A 369 14.52 -20.27 28.65
C GLN A 369 13.48 -19.31 28.04
N GLU A 370 13.85 -18.66 26.94
CA GLU A 370 12.98 -17.76 26.18
C GLU A 370 11.98 -18.55 25.33
N PRO A 371 10.66 -18.27 25.39
CA PRO A 371 9.69 -18.91 24.51
C PRO A 371 9.95 -18.54 23.04
N ILE A 372 9.79 -19.54 22.17
CA ILE A 372 10.02 -19.41 20.73
C ILE A 372 8.75 -19.70 19.94
N ILE A 373 8.75 -19.28 18.68
CA ILE A 373 7.74 -19.62 17.68
C ILE A 373 8.38 -20.39 16.55
N THR A 374 7.83 -21.56 16.23
CA THR A 374 8.30 -22.45 15.17
C THR A 374 7.24 -23.50 14.82
N HIS A 375 7.39 -24.13 13.64
CA HIS A 375 6.57 -25.29 13.30
C HIS A 375 7.22 -26.55 13.90
N GLY A 376 6.62 -27.05 14.99
CA GLY A 376 7.18 -28.15 15.77
C GLY A 376 7.47 -29.39 14.94
N LYS A 377 8.65 -29.98 15.14
CA LYS A 377 9.12 -31.21 14.45
C LYS A 377 9.20 -31.09 12.91
N ALA A 378 9.14 -29.88 12.35
CA ALA A 378 9.12 -29.66 10.90
C ALA A 378 10.44 -29.09 10.32
N MET A 379 11.51 -29.01 11.13
CA MET A 379 12.82 -28.44 10.74
C MET A 379 12.77 -26.98 10.27
N CYS A 380 11.77 -26.21 10.69
CA CYS A 380 11.72 -24.77 10.42
C CYS A 380 12.67 -24.01 11.35
N THR A 381 13.04 -22.77 10.97
CA THR A 381 13.84 -21.91 11.86
C THR A 381 13.00 -21.36 13.00
N ASP A 382 13.64 -20.98 14.10
CA ASP A 382 12.97 -20.46 15.29
C ASP A 382 13.06 -18.93 15.33
N ILE A 383 12.02 -18.28 15.86
CA ILE A 383 12.03 -16.83 16.19
C ILE A 383 11.56 -16.63 17.63
N LEU A 384 12.00 -15.56 18.28
CA LEU A 384 11.63 -15.27 19.67
C LEU A 384 10.17 -14.81 19.75
N PHE A 385 9.42 -15.36 20.72
CA PHE A 385 8.04 -14.94 20.99
C PHE A 385 7.96 -13.45 21.34
N LYS A 386 8.91 -12.95 22.15
CA LYS A 386 8.99 -11.54 22.55
C LYS A 386 9.05 -10.59 21.35
N ASP A 387 9.87 -10.92 20.35
CA ASP A 387 10.05 -10.10 19.15
C ASP A 387 8.79 -10.09 18.29
N VAL A 388 8.07 -11.22 18.23
CA VAL A 388 6.77 -11.31 17.55
C VAL A 388 5.72 -10.46 18.25
N ILE A 389 5.62 -10.49 19.59
CA ILE A 389 4.69 -9.64 20.33
C ILE A 389 5.00 -8.15 20.12
N GLN A 390 6.28 -7.78 20.12
CA GLN A 390 6.71 -6.41 19.83
C GLN A 390 6.33 -5.99 18.39
N ALA A 391 6.56 -6.85 17.40
CA ALA A 391 6.17 -6.59 16.01
C ALA A 391 4.64 -6.43 15.83
N ILE A 392 3.86 -7.26 16.52
CA ILE A 392 2.38 -7.15 16.53
C ILE A 392 1.97 -5.81 17.15
N LYS A 393 2.56 -5.41 18.29
CA LYS A 393 2.26 -4.12 18.94
C LYS A 393 2.48 -2.95 17.99
N GLU A 394 3.57 -2.97 17.24
CA GLU A 394 3.95 -1.91 16.30
C GLU A 394 2.98 -1.76 15.12
N THR A 395 2.32 -2.84 14.70
CA THR A 395 1.62 -2.89 13.41
C THR A 395 0.14 -3.24 13.50
N ALA A 396 -0.35 -3.76 14.63
CA ALA A 396 -1.71 -4.24 14.81
C ALA A 396 -2.78 -3.24 14.37
N PHE A 397 -2.56 -1.94 14.62
CA PHE A 397 -3.55 -0.90 14.37
C PHE A 397 -3.10 0.21 13.41
N VAL A 398 -2.08 -0.07 12.58
CA VAL A 398 -1.56 0.94 11.62
C VAL A 398 -2.54 1.17 10.47
N THR A 399 -3.09 0.10 9.89
CA THR A 399 -3.97 0.18 8.71
C THR A 399 -5.44 -0.10 9.02
N SER A 400 -5.77 -0.52 10.25
CA SER A 400 -7.14 -0.77 10.70
C SER A 400 -7.24 -0.68 12.21
N GLU A 401 -8.26 0.02 12.72
CA GLU A 401 -8.50 0.15 14.16
C GLU A 401 -9.25 -1.04 14.78
N TYR A 402 -9.77 -1.95 13.94
CA TYR A 402 -10.58 -3.07 14.37
C TYR A 402 -9.76 -4.15 15.10
N PRO A 403 -10.39 -4.96 15.98
CA PRO A 403 -9.68 -5.87 16.87
C PRO A 403 -8.78 -6.86 16.14
N VAL A 404 -7.69 -7.24 16.82
CA VAL A 404 -6.77 -8.29 16.37
C VAL A 404 -6.89 -9.51 17.28
N ILE A 405 -7.04 -10.69 16.69
CA ILE A 405 -7.12 -11.98 17.39
C ILE A 405 -5.78 -12.70 17.24
N LEU A 406 -5.21 -13.14 18.35
CA LEU A 406 -4.00 -13.97 18.37
C LEU A 406 -4.39 -15.43 18.66
N SER A 407 -4.24 -16.30 17.67
CA SER A 407 -4.45 -17.74 17.79
C SER A 407 -3.19 -18.40 18.33
N PHE A 408 -3.19 -18.79 19.61
CA PHE A 408 -2.04 -19.45 20.22
C PHE A 408 -2.18 -20.97 20.09
N GLU A 409 -1.20 -21.61 19.44
CA GLU A 409 -0.97 -23.04 19.55
C GLU A 409 0.11 -23.28 20.62
N ASN A 410 -0.30 -23.55 21.85
CA ASN A 410 0.58 -23.50 23.02
C ASN A 410 1.12 -24.88 23.42
N HIS A 411 2.45 -25.05 23.30
CA HIS A 411 3.22 -26.23 23.73
C HIS A 411 4.25 -25.92 24.82
N CYS A 412 4.21 -24.73 25.40
CA CYS A 412 5.18 -24.29 26.41
C CYS A 412 4.90 -24.89 27.79
N SER A 413 5.95 -25.06 28.57
CA SER A 413 5.94 -25.31 30.01
C SER A 413 5.25 -24.18 30.79
N LYS A 414 4.80 -24.45 32.02
CA LYS A 414 4.16 -23.42 32.87
C LYS A 414 5.05 -22.18 33.09
N TYR A 415 6.36 -22.39 33.21
CA TYR A 415 7.30 -21.30 33.42
C TYR A 415 7.38 -20.38 32.19
N GLN A 416 7.54 -20.95 31.00
CA GLN A 416 7.57 -20.15 29.78
C GLN A 416 6.19 -19.58 29.41
N GLN A 417 5.08 -20.26 29.75
CA GLN A 417 3.73 -19.67 29.67
C GLN A 417 3.58 -18.41 30.53
N TYR A 418 4.19 -18.38 31.73
CA TYR A 418 4.21 -17.19 32.56
C TYR A 418 4.99 -16.06 31.88
N LYS A 419 6.17 -16.35 31.30
CA LYS A 419 6.93 -15.36 30.51
C LYS A 419 6.13 -14.84 29.31
N MET A 420 5.46 -15.72 28.56
CA MET A 420 4.57 -15.31 27.46
C MET A 420 3.47 -14.36 27.94
N SER A 421 2.81 -14.69 29.05
CA SER A 421 1.76 -13.83 29.62
C SER A 421 2.32 -12.46 30.01
N LYS A 422 3.53 -12.41 30.58
CA LYS A 422 4.19 -11.15 30.94
C LYS A 422 4.56 -10.32 29.73
N TYR A 423 5.11 -10.92 28.67
CA TYR A 423 5.35 -10.17 27.44
C TYR A 423 4.06 -9.60 26.84
N CYS A 424 2.96 -10.36 26.84
CA CYS A 424 1.67 -9.83 26.40
C CYS A 424 1.18 -8.68 27.29
N GLU A 425 1.24 -8.82 28.61
CA GLU A 425 0.82 -7.77 29.56
C GLU A 425 1.66 -6.48 29.42
N ASP A 426 2.98 -6.63 29.42
CA ASP A 426 3.93 -5.51 29.48
C ASP A 426 4.03 -4.79 28.13
N LEU A 427 4.02 -5.54 27.01
CA LEU A 427 4.17 -4.94 25.69
C LEU A 427 2.84 -4.39 25.16
N PHE A 428 1.74 -5.15 25.22
CA PHE A 428 0.45 -4.66 24.71
C PHE A 428 -0.22 -3.66 25.65
N GLY A 429 0.03 -3.72 26.96
CA GLY A 429 -0.56 -2.78 27.93
C GLY A 429 -2.09 -2.76 27.84
N ASP A 430 -2.64 -1.59 27.53
CA ASP A 430 -4.08 -1.35 27.41
C ASP A 430 -4.71 -1.86 26.12
N LEU A 431 -3.89 -2.20 25.12
CA LEU A 431 -4.36 -2.85 23.90
C LEU A 431 -4.84 -4.28 24.19
N LEU A 432 -4.26 -4.96 25.20
CA LEU A 432 -4.68 -6.32 25.56
C LEU A 432 -6.04 -6.31 26.25
N LEU A 433 -7.02 -7.05 25.71
CA LEU A 433 -8.29 -7.28 26.38
C LEU A 433 -8.14 -8.36 27.45
N LYS A 434 -7.90 -7.92 28.70
CA LYS A 434 -7.63 -8.82 29.85
C LYS A 434 -8.89 -9.38 30.50
N GLN A 435 -10.00 -8.66 30.39
CA GLN A 435 -11.27 -9.00 31.01
C GLN A 435 -12.41 -8.80 30.01
N ALA A 436 -13.53 -9.47 30.24
CA ALA A 436 -14.73 -9.24 29.44
C ALA A 436 -15.23 -7.81 29.62
N LEU A 437 -15.85 -7.26 28.57
CA LEU A 437 -16.50 -5.96 28.66
C LEU A 437 -17.69 -6.08 29.62
N GLU A 438 -17.93 -5.05 30.44
CA GLU A 438 -19.07 -5.03 31.37
C GLU A 438 -20.41 -5.20 30.64
N SER A 439 -20.51 -4.64 29.43
CA SER A 439 -21.67 -4.79 28.55
C SER A 439 -21.86 -6.19 27.98
N HIS A 440 -20.81 -7.02 27.97
CA HIS A 440 -20.79 -8.35 27.37
C HIS A 440 -20.18 -9.38 28.33
N PRO A 441 -20.87 -9.69 29.45
CA PRO A 441 -20.40 -10.69 30.40
C PRO A 441 -20.35 -12.08 29.73
N LEU A 442 -19.43 -12.93 30.20
CA LEU A 442 -19.20 -14.28 29.66
C LEU A 442 -20.25 -15.27 30.18
N GLU A 443 -21.51 -15.06 29.79
CA GLU A 443 -22.66 -15.88 30.16
C GLU A 443 -23.24 -16.61 28.93
N PRO A 444 -23.80 -17.83 29.09
CA PRO A 444 -24.47 -18.53 27.99
C PRO A 444 -25.60 -17.70 27.37
N GLY A 445 -25.71 -17.71 26.05
CA GLY A 445 -26.75 -16.98 25.31
C GLY A 445 -26.47 -15.49 25.09
N ARG A 446 -25.37 -14.95 25.63
CA ARG A 446 -24.91 -13.59 25.29
C ARG A 446 -24.20 -13.59 23.94
N ALA A 447 -24.50 -12.59 23.11
CA ALA A 447 -23.80 -12.37 21.85
C ALA A 447 -22.36 -11.90 22.10
N LEU A 448 -21.47 -12.11 21.13
CA LEU A 448 -20.14 -11.52 21.14
C LEU A 448 -20.24 -10.00 20.97
N PRO A 449 -19.30 -9.21 21.56
CA PRO A 449 -19.20 -7.78 21.26
C PRO A 449 -19.04 -7.51 19.77
N SER A 450 -19.38 -6.30 19.36
CA SER A 450 -19.15 -5.86 17.99
C SER A 450 -17.68 -5.51 17.72
N PRO A 451 -17.26 -5.43 16.44
CA PRO A 451 -15.96 -4.85 16.09
C PRO A 451 -15.76 -3.43 16.65
N ASN A 452 -16.81 -2.59 16.71
CA ASN A 452 -16.74 -1.25 17.27
C ASN A 452 -16.47 -1.26 18.78
N ASP A 453 -17.10 -2.16 19.55
CA ASP A 453 -16.86 -2.33 20.99
C ASP A 453 -15.42 -2.73 21.31
N LEU A 454 -14.75 -3.36 20.36
CA LEU A 454 -13.42 -3.96 20.50
C LEU A 454 -12.34 -3.18 19.73
N LYS A 455 -12.60 -1.93 19.33
CA LYS A 455 -11.60 -1.09 18.65
C LYS A 455 -10.31 -1.00 19.47
N ARG A 456 -9.20 -1.17 18.76
CA ARG A 456 -7.83 -1.14 19.31
C ARG A 456 -7.59 -2.16 20.42
N LYS A 457 -8.32 -3.29 20.39
CA LYS A 457 -8.13 -4.41 21.32
C LYS A 457 -7.48 -5.62 20.65
N ILE A 458 -6.60 -6.27 21.41
CA ILE A 458 -5.95 -7.53 21.08
C ILE A 458 -6.58 -8.61 21.95
N LEU A 459 -7.14 -9.64 21.31
CA LEU A 459 -7.80 -10.77 21.93
C LEU A 459 -6.90 -12.00 21.84
N ILE A 460 -6.81 -12.79 22.91
CA ILE A 460 -6.05 -14.04 22.93
C ILE A 460 -7.01 -15.22 22.81
N LYS A 461 -6.88 -15.99 21.74
CA LYS A 461 -7.47 -17.32 21.60
C LYS A 461 -6.45 -18.34 22.10
N ASN A 462 -6.66 -18.83 23.33
CA ASN A 462 -5.88 -19.93 23.91
C ASN A 462 -6.79 -20.81 24.79
N LYS A 463 -6.31 -22.00 25.17
CA LYS A 463 -7.00 -22.89 26.10
C LYS A 463 -7.21 -22.19 27.45
N ARG A 464 -8.46 -22.14 27.91
CA ARG A 464 -8.82 -21.64 29.24
C ARG A 464 -9.12 -22.78 30.19
N LEU A 465 -8.74 -22.64 31.45
CA LEU A 465 -9.15 -23.58 32.50
C LEU A 465 -10.67 -23.50 32.73
N LYS A 466 -11.29 -24.59 33.18
CA LYS A 466 -12.70 -24.56 33.62
C LYS A 466 -12.87 -23.52 34.73
N PRO A 467 -13.98 -22.74 34.77
CA PRO A 467 -14.16 -21.65 35.74
C PRO A 467 -13.98 -22.06 37.20
N GLU A 468 -14.39 -23.28 37.56
CA GLU A 468 -14.24 -23.83 38.91
C GLU A 468 -12.76 -24.01 39.32
N VAL A 469 -11.95 -24.51 38.38
CA VAL A 469 -10.50 -24.72 38.58
C VAL A 469 -9.77 -23.38 38.61
N GLU A 470 -10.20 -22.44 37.77
CA GLU A 470 -9.70 -21.06 37.74
C GLU A 470 -9.91 -20.38 39.10
N LYS A 471 -11.15 -20.37 39.63
CA LYS A 471 -11.47 -19.80 40.95
C LYS A 471 -10.62 -20.41 42.08
N ARG A 472 -10.46 -21.73 42.10
CA ARG A 472 -9.65 -22.43 43.13
C ARG A 472 -8.17 -22.08 43.05
N LYS A 473 -7.61 -21.98 41.84
CA LYS A 473 -6.20 -21.59 41.66
C LYS A 473 -5.95 -20.12 41.97
N PHE A 474 -6.87 -19.22 41.58
CA PHE A 474 -6.78 -17.80 41.97
C PHE A 474 -6.86 -17.60 43.47
N TYR A 475 -7.72 -18.36 44.16
CA TYR A 475 -7.80 -18.34 45.63
C TYR A 475 -6.47 -18.76 46.27
N HIS A 476 -5.87 -19.86 45.79
CA HIS A 476 -4.55 -20.29 46.28
C HIS A 476 -3.42 -19.31 45.96
N LEU A 477 -3.41 -18.70 44.77
CA LEU A 477 -2.42 -17.68 44.40
C LEU A 477 -2.55 -16.43 45.27
N ARG A 478 -3.78 -15.94 45.54
CA ARG A 478 -4.01 -14.81 46.43
C ARG A 478 -3.55 -15.07 47.86
N LEU A 479 -3.77 -16.28 48.39
CA LEU A 479 -3.28 -16.67 49.70
C LEU A 479 -1.74 -16.66 49.76
N PHE A 480 -1.07 -17.16 48.71
CA PHE A 480 0.39 -17.14 48.60
C PHE A 480 0.97 -15.72 48.51
N THR A 481 0.32 -14.81 47.77
CA THR A 481 0.76 -13.41 47.67
C THR A 481 0.38 -12.56 48.88
N SER A 482 -0.53 -13.01 49.74
CA SER A 482 -0.88 -12.33 51.00
C SER A 482 0.00 -12.76 52.18
N HIS A 483 0.98 -13.63 51.95
CA HIS A 483 1.96 -14.12 52.93
C HIS A 483 3.40 -13.77 52.55
N ILE A 484 3.56 -12.83 51.62
CA ILE A 484 4.79 -12.07 51.32
C ILE A 484 4.44 -10.61 51.58
#